data_AF-A0A4U3FFM2-F1
#
_entry.id   AF-A0A4U3FFM2-F1
#
_cell.length_a   1.000
_cell.length_b   1.000
_cell.length_c   1.000
_cell.angle_alpha   90.00
_cell.angle_beta   90.00
_cell.angle_gamma   90.00
#
_symmetry.space_group_name_H-M   'P 1'
#
loop_
_entity.id
_entity.type
_entity.pdbx_description
1 polymer ?
#
loop_
_entity_poly.entity_id
_entity_poly.type
_entity_poly.pdbx_seq_one_letter_code
_entity_poly.pdbx_strand_id
1 'polypeptide(L)' 'MKSKMKIDPQKFAYTVISSYSSDKENAEAIAKDHLSVFLNAYFVAEKFNILESQLAEKAESKDFKALLAKLMDTKLFG' A
#
# COMPACT_ATOMS: atom_id res chain seq x y z
N MET A 1 15.20 10.48 -6.68
CA MET A 1 14.06 10.09 -5.82
C MET A 1 13.32 8.95 -6.51
N LYS A 2 13.10 7.81 -5.85
CA LYS A 2 12.21 6.77 -6.40
C LYS A 2 10.79 7.35 -6.46
N SER A 3 10.11 7.23 -7.60
CA SER A 3 8.72 7.69 -7.73
C SER A 3 7.85 6.95 -6.72
N LYS A 4 6.97 7.67 -6.01
CA LYS A 4 5.99 7.06 -5.09
C LYS A 4 5.26 5.93 -5.81
N MET A 5 5.29 4.73 -5.25
CA MET A 5 4.54 3.61 -5.81
C MET A 5 3.06 3.81 -5.48
N LYS A 6 2.19 3.78 -6.49
CA LYS A 6 0.74 3.87 -6.30
C LYS A 6 0.06 2.73 -7.02
N ILE A 7 -0.75 1.98 -6.28
CA ILE A 7 -1.56 0.88 -6.80
C ILE A 7 -2.93 1.46 -7.19
N ASP A 8 -3.45 1.08 -8.36
CA ASP A 8 -4.85 1.30 -8.70
C ASP A 8 -5.69 0.24 -7.95
N PRO A 9 -6.49 0.63 -6.92
CA PRO A 9 -7.15 -0.34 -6.06
C PRO A 9 -8.19 -1.18 -6.80
N GLN A 10 -8.88 -0.58 -7.78
CA GLN A 10 -9.89 -1.26 -8.57
C GLN A 10 -9.25 -2.31 -9.49
N LYS A 11 -8.20 -1.92 -10.24
CA LYS A 11 -7.48 -2.86 -11.10
C LYS A 11 -6.83 -4.00 -10.30
N PHE A 12 -6.28 -3.68 -9.13
CA PHE A 12 -5.73 -4.69 -8.24
C PHE A 12 -6.81 -5.67 -7.77
N ALA A 13 -7.94 -5.17 -7.27
CA ALA A 13 -9.05 -6.02 -6.82
C ALA A 13 -9.60 -6.93 -7.94
N TYR A 14 -9.74 -6.41 -9.16
CA TYR A 14 -10.11 -7.21 -10.33
C TYR A 14 -9.07 -8.27 -10.71
N THR A 15 -7.78 -7.97 -10.53
CA THR A 15 -6.69 -8.92 -10.78
C THR A 15 -6.71 -10.05 -9.74
N VAL A 16 -7.00 -9.74 -8.48
CA VAL A 16 -7.11 -10.76 -7.42
C VAL A 16 -8.32 -11.65 -7.69
N ILE A 17 -9.50 -11.06 -7.91
CA ILE A 17 -10.73 -11.82 -8.06
C ILE A 17 -10.77 -12.68 -9.32
N SER A 18 -10.06 -12.30 -10.39
CA SER A 18 -10.02 -13.08 -11.63
C SER A 18 -9.32 -14.45 -11.46
N SER A 19 -8.49 -14.59 -10.42
CA SER A 19 -7.80 -15.83 -10.08
C SER A 19 -8.47 -16.60 -8.94
N TYR A 20 -9.53 -16.05 -8.36
CA TYR A 20 -10.20 -16.61 -7.20
C TYR A 20 -11.33 -17.57 -7.60
N SER A 21 -11.34 -18.74 -6.99
CA SER A 21 -12.45 -19.70 -7.04
C SER A 21 -13.00 -19.92 -5.64
N SER A 22 -14.32 -19.82 -5.48
CA SER A 22 -14.99 -20.15 -4.23
C SER A 22 -15.26 -21.67 -4.14
N ASP A 23 -15.04 -22.24 -2.96
CA ASP A 23 -15.37 -23.65 -2.66
C ASP A 23 -16.82 -23.82 -2.17
N LYS A 24 -17.66 -22.78 -2.29
CA LYS A 24 -19.07 -22.82 -1.87
C LYS A 24 -19.94 -23.42 -2.96
N GLU A 25 -21.03 -24.07 -2.56
CA GLU A 25 -21.92 -24.78 -3.49
C GLU A 25 -23.13 -23.96 -3.93
N ASN A 26 -23.63 -23.04 -3.09
CA ASN A 26 -24.80 -22.21 -3.44
C ASN A 26 -24.39 -20.85 -4.00
N ALA A 27 -25.15 -20.37 -4.97
CA ALA A 27 -24.84 -19.15 -5.71
C ALA A 27 -24.73 -17.89 -4.83
N GLU A 28 -25.56 -17.77 -3.80
CA GLU A 28 -25.52 -16.62 -2.89
C GLU A 28 -24.23 -16.62 -2.06
N ALA A 29 -23.81 -17.78 -1.56
CA ALA A 29 -22.56 -17.95 -0.82
C ALA A 29 -21.35 -17.68 -1.72
N ILE A 30 -21.34 -18.19 -2.95
CA ILE A 30 -20.30 -17.89 -3.95
C ILE A 30 -20.22 -16.37 -4.18
N ALA A 31 -21.36 -15.71 -4.40
CA ALA A 31 -21.39 -14.27 -4.63
C ALA A 31 -20.87 -13.47 -3.42
N LYS A 32 -21.24 -13.87 -2.19
CA LYS A 32 -20.73 -13.25 -0.96
C LYS A 32 -19.23 -13.45 -0.77
N ASP A 33 -18.72 -14.63 -1.13
CA ASP A 33 -17.28 -14.94 -1.07
C ASP A 33 -16.50 -14.06 -2.03
N HIS A 34 -16.93 -14.01 -3.30
CA HIS A 34 -16.31 -13.16 -4.32
C HIS A 34 -16.36 -11.67 -3.95
N LEU A 35 -17.49 -11.20 -3.42
CA LEU A 35 -17.62 -9.83 -2.94
C LEU A 35 -16.64 -9.54 -1.80
N SER A 36 -16.52 -10.46 -0.85
CA SER A 36 -15.60 -10.32 0.29
C SER A 36 -14.14 -10.23 -0.18
N VAL A 37 -13.73 -11.11 -1.11
CA VAL A 37 -12.37 -11.08 -1.69
C VAL A 37 -12.10 -9.77 -2.44
N PHE A 38 -13.05 -9.33 -3.28
CA PHE A 38 -12.90 -8.08 -4.02
C PHE A 38 -12.73 -6.87 -3.09
N LEU A 39 -13.62 -6.72 -2.10
CA LEU A 39 -13.58 -5.61 -1.16
C LEU A 39 -12.30 -5.63 -0.34
N ASN A 40 -11.87 -6.79 0.16
CA ASN A 40 -10.63 -6.91 0.91
C ASN A 40 -9.41 -6.53 0.07
N ALA A 41 -9.32 -7.01 -1.18
CA ALA A 41 -8.23 -6.66 -2.08
C ALA A 41 -8.18 -5.15 -2.35
N TYR A 42 -9.35 -4.54 -2.59
CA TYR A 42 -9.48 -3.09 -2.79
C TYR A 42 -8.98 -2.31 -1.57
N PHE A 43 -9.48 -2.65 -0.37
CA PHE A 43 -9.08 -1.99 0.88
C PHE A 43 -7.59 -2.15 1.19
N VAL A 44 -6.99 -3.30 0.88
CA VAL A 44 -5.55 -3.53 1.07
C VAL A 44 -4.75 -2.61 0.16
N ALA A 45 -5.13 -2.46 -1.11
CA ALA A 45 -4.47 -1.54 -2.03
C ALA A 45 -4.60 -0.07 -1.61
N GLU A 46 -5.76 0.35 -1.10
CA GLU A 46 -5.93 1.71 -0.56
C GLU A 46 -5.05 1.96 0.68
N LYS A 47 -5.02 1.01 1.62
CA LYS A 47 -4.16 1.11 2.80
C LYS A 47 -2.69 1.19 2.42
N PHE A 48 -2.25 0.40 1.44
CA PHE A 48 -0.89 0.49 0.90
C PHE A 48 -0.59 1.90 0.39
N ASN A 49 -1.47 2.47 -0.44
CA ASN A 49 -1.28 3.81 -0.98
C ASN A 49 -1.19 4.89 0.09
N ILE A 50 -2.01 4.80 1.15
CA ILE A 50 -1.96 5.72 2.29
C ILE A 50 -0.61 5.63 3.00
N LEU A 51 -0.19 4.41 3.34
CA LEU A 51 1.08 4.18 4.03
C LEU A 51 2.27 4.65 3.21
N GLU A 52 2.28 4.38 1.90
CA GLU A 52 3.36 4.81 1.02
C GLU A 52 3.41 6.34 0.88
N SER A 53 2.25 7.02 0.82
CA SER A 53 2.24 8.49 0.82
C SER A 53 2.82 9.04 2.12
N GLN A 54 2.40 8.50 3.27
CA GLN A 54 2.88 8.91 4.59
C GLN A 54 4.39 8.69 4.76
N LEU A 55 4.91 7.54 4.31
CA LEU A 55 6.33 7.25 4.33
C LEU A 55 7.13 8.23 3.47
N ALA A 56 6.64 8.51 2.26
CA ALA A 56 7.29 9.45 1.37
C ALA A 56 7.27 10.88 1.93
N GLU A 57 6.15 11.33 2.51
CA GLU A 57 6.05 12.64 3.17
C GLU A 57 7.00 12.74 4.37
N LYS A 58 7.11 11.69 5.19
CA LYS A 58 8.04 11.64 6.32
C LYS A 58 9.49 11.68 5.87
N ALA A 59 9.84 10.95 4.80
CA ALA A 59 11.19 10.96 4.22
C ALA A 59 11.56 12.33 3.62
N GLU A 60 10.58 13.06 3.12
CA GLU A 60 10.78 14.41 2.59
C GLU A 60 10.75 15.51 3.65
N SER A 61 10.33 15.20 4.88
CA SER A 61 10.19 16.16 5.98
C SER A 61 11.50 16.91 6.25
N LYS A 62 11.38 18.22 6.45
CA LYS A 62 12.51 19.12 6.72
C LYS A 62 13.26 18.72 7.99
N ASP A 63 12.53 18.25 9.00
CA ASP A 63 13.11 17.82 10.27
C ASP A 63 13.98 16.57 10.10
N PHE A 64 13.55 15.59 9.31
CA PHE A 64 14.35 14.40 9.02
C PHE A 64 15.61 14.76 8.23
N LYS A 65 15.49 15.65 7.24
CA LYS A 65 16.65 16.17 6.47
C LYS A 65 17.63 16.95 7.36
N ALA A 66 17.12 17.78 8.27
CA ALA A 66 17.95 18.54 9.21
C ALA A 66 18.68 17.62 10.20
N LEU A 67 18.00 16.56 10.68
CA LEU A 67 18.59 15.57 11.58
C LEU A 67 19.68 14.74 10.89
N LEU A 68 19.46 14.35 9.63
CA LEU A 68 20.49 13.70 8.79
C LEU A 68 21.69 14.61 8.54
N ALA A 69 21.47 15.89 8.22
CA ALA A 69 22.56 16.85 8.03
C ALA A 69 23.41 16.98 9.30
N LYS A 70 22.77 17.11 10.46
CA LYS A 70 23.45 17.21 11.76
C LYS A 70 24.26 15.95 12.11
N LEU A 71 23.76 14.77 11.75
CA LEU A 71 24.49 13.49 11.93
C LEU A 71 25.69 13.34 10.99
N MET A 72 25.62 13.91 9.78
CA MET A 72 26.75 13.92 8.83
C MET A 72 27.82 14.92 9.26
N ASP A 73 27.43 16.10 9.73
CA ASP A 73 28.35 17.12 10.23
C ASP A 73 29.13 16.64 11.46
N THR A 74 28.49 15.86 12.35
CA THR A 74 29.15 15.33 13.56
C THR A 74 30.17 14.22 13.27
N LYS A 75 30.11 13.57 12.10
CA LYS A 75 31.12 12.56 11.69
C LYS A 75 32.36 13.14 11.01
N LEU A 76 32.39 14.45 10.72
CA LEU A 76 33.55 15.13 10.13
C LEU A 76 34.53 15.70 11.18
N PHE A 77 34.19 15.61 12.47
CA PHE A 77 35.01 16.09 13.59
C PHE A 77 35.42 14.96 14.56
N GLY A 78 35.41 13.70 14.10
CA GLY A 78 35.87 12.53 14.85
C GLY A 78 37.08 11.89 14.21
#